data_AF-A0A6J4UKJ5-F1
#
_entry.id   AF-A0A6J4UKJ5-F1
#
_cell.length_a   1.000
_cell.length_b   1.000
_cell.length_c   1.000
_cell.angle_alpha   90.00
_cell.angle_beta   90.00
_cell.angle_gamma   90.00
#
_symmetry.space_group_name_H-M   'P 1'
#
loop_
_entity.id
_entity.type
_entity.pdbx_description
1 polymer ?
#
loop_
_entity_poly.entity_id
_entity_poly.type
_entity_poly.pdbx_seq_one_letter_code
_entity_poly.pdbx_strand_id
1 'polypeptide(L)'
;MEEILGVYARPAGPTRPLVCFDEGGKGLRAAARPPVPTTPGRPAWEDAEYVRRGTANLFLWCAPLLGERGGAVTERRTRVDQAHAVRDLVDIRFPEAAQIAPVLDNFNPHDPAALSAAFPPAETKRLWDKLEIHHTHGSWLNVAEIELSALGRQCLDRRFADQDELAAEVAAWAERRNAAHIRVA
;
A
#
# COMPACT_ATOMS: atom_id res chain seq x y z
N MET A 1 -22.95 -0.65 1.09
CA MET A 1 -22.56 -1.12 2.43
C MET A 1 -22.74 -2.62 2.53
N GLU A 2 -23.96 -3.16 2.41
CA GLU A 2 -24.23 -4.61 2.48
C GLU A 2 -23.43 -5.43 1.46
N GLU A 3 -23.27 -4.91 0.25
CA GLU A 3 -22.48 -5.57 -0.80
C GLU A 3 -21.01 -5.72 -0.39
N ILE A 4 -20.34 -4.64 0.02
CA ILE A 4 -18.97 -4.68 0.58
C ILE A 4 -18.86 -5.63 1.77
N LEU A 5 -19.80 -5.59 2.72
CA LEU A 5 -19.81 -6.52 3.86
C LEU A 5 -19.94 -7.98 3.39
N GLY A 6 -20.74 -8.23 2.35
CA GLY A 6 -20.85 -9.52 1.69
C GLY A 6 -19.54 -9.99 1.05
N VAL A 7 -18.71 -9.08 0.53
CA VAL A 7 -17.36 -9.39 0.02
C VAL A 7 -16.44 -9.81 1.17
N TYR A 8 -16.43 -9.07 2.28
CA TYR A 8 -15.66 -9.44 3.49
C TYR A 8 -16.12 -10.74 4.14
N ALA A 9 -17.39 -11.12 3.99
CA ALA A 9 -17.94 -12.36 4.52
C ALA A 9 -17.62 -13.61 3.68
N ARG A 10 -16.99 -13.46 2.50
CA ARG A 10 -16.61 -14.59 1.65
C ARG A 10 -15.57 -15.48 2.34
N PRO A 11 -15.56 -16.80 2.05
CA PRO A 11 -14.50 -17.67 2.54
C PRO A 11 -13.12 -17.16 2.13
N ALA A 12 -12.20 -17.09 3.09
CA ALA A 12 -10.81 -16.76 2.80
C ALA A 12 -10.19 -17.84 1.91
N GLY A 13 -9.50 -17.42 0.84
CA GLY A 13 -8.80 -18.35 -0.03
C GLY A 13 -7.97 -17.68 -1.12
N PRO A 14 -6.92 -18.34 -1.62
CA PRO A 14 -6.00 -17.78 -2.60
C PRO A 14 -6.58 -17.71 -4.02
N THR A 15 -7.66 -18.43 -4.31
CA THR A 15 -8.29 -18.46 -5.65
C THR A 15 -9.05 -17.17 -5.94
N ARG A 16 -9.69 -16.58 -4.92
CA ARG A 16 -10.45 -15.32 -4.99
C ARG A 16 -10.13 -14.42 -3.80
N PRO A 17 -8.89 -13.93 -3.66
CA PRO A 17 -8.49 -13.14 -2.52
C PRO A 17 -9.23 -11.80 -2.51
N LEU A 18 -9.78 -11.46 -1.34
CA LEU A 18 -10.17 -10.09 -1.03
C LEU A 18 -8.90 -9.30 -0.77
N VAL A 19 -8.73 -8.21 -1.52
CA VAL A 19 -7.60 -7.28 -1.36
C VAL A 19 -8.15 -5.90 -1.09
N CYS A 20 -7.67 -5.23 -0.06
CA CYS A 20 -7.91 -3.81 0.16
C CYS A 20 -6.71 -3.04 -0.37
N PHE A 21 -6.94 -1.87 -0.95
CA PHE A 21 -5.88 -1.06 -1.51
C PHE A 21 -6.16 0.41 -1.21
N ASP A 22 -5.11 1.14 -0.87
CA ASP A 22 -5.16 2.57 -0.55
C ASP A 22 -3.78 3.21 -0.75
N GLU A 23 -3.70 4.53 -0.63
CA GLU A 23 -2.47 5.29 -0.76
C GLU A 23 -2.20 6.24 0.41
N GLY A 24 -0.92 6.53 0.62
CA GLY A 24 -0.46 7.50 1.61
C GLY A 24 0.62 8.41 1.02
N GLY A 25 0.83 9.56 1.67
CA GLY A 25 1.93 10.47 1.36
C GLY A 25 2.97 10.50 2.47
N LYS A 26 4.25 10.61 2.10
CA LYS A 26 5.35 10.82 3.04
C LYS A 26 6.22 12.01 2.62
N GLY A 27 6.35 12.99 3.51
CA GLY A 27 7.34 14.06 3.33
C GLY A 27 8.75 13.54 3.58
N LEU A 28 9.65 13.77 2.62
CA LEU A 28 11.07 13.43 2.72
C LEU A 28 11.82 14.59 3.38
N ARG A 29 12.57 14.27 4.43
CA ARG A 29 13.24 15.23 5.32
C ARG A 29 14.60 14.67 5.72
N ALA A 30 15.65 15.38 5.36
CA ALA A 30 16.99 15.10 5.87
C ALA A 30 17.25 15.90 7.14
N ALA A 31 18.06 15.37 8.06
CA ALA A 31 18.49 16.12 9.23
C ALA A 31 19.33 17.34 8.79
N ALA A 32 19.06 18.52 9.35
CA ALA A 32 19.89 19.70 9.09
C ALA A 32 21.28 19.60 9.75
N ARG A 33 21.37 18.81 10.82
CA ARG A 33 22.59 18.51 11.57
C ARG A 33 22.64 17.01 11.87
N PRO A 34 23.83 16.40 11.96
CA PRO A 34 23.95 14.99 12.29
C PRO A 34 23.25 14.66 13.62
N PRO A 35 22.46 13.58 13.69
CA PRO A 35 21.83 13.15 14.93
C PRO A 35 22.88 12.71 15.94
N VAL A 36 22.58 12.92 17.22
CA VAL A 36 23.47 12.49 18.31
C VAL A 36 23.04 11.10 18.76
N PRO A 37 23.92 10.09 18.71
CA PRO A 37 23.57 8.73 19.12
C PRO A 37 23.38 8.64 20.65
N THR A 38 22.64 7.61 21.07
CA THR A 38 22.49 7.27 22.49
C THR A 38 23.85 7.01 23.13
N THR A 39 24.06 7.54 24.34
CA THR A 39 25.20 7.23 25.20
C THR A 39 24.71 6.94 26.63
N PRO A 40 25.50 6.30 27.51
CA PRO A 40 25.08 6.02 28.87
C PRO A 40 24.58 7.31 29.57
N GLY A 41 23.30 7.30 29.99
CA GLY A 41 22.66 8.45 30.64
C GLY A 41 22.14 9.56 29.70
N ARG A 42 22.23 9.41 28.37
CA ARG A 42 21.69 10.36 27.39
C ARG A 42 20.98 9.65 26.24
N PRO A 43 19.67 9.90 26.03
CA PRO A 43 18.96 9.33 24.89
C PRO A 43 19.50 9.90 23.58
N ALA A 44 19.27 9.18 22.47
CA ALA A 44 19.48 9.73 21.14
C ALA A 44 18.67 11.03 20.97
N TRP A 45 19.25 11.97 20.23
CA TRP A 45 18.65 13.27 20.01
C TRP A 45 18.77 13.67 18.55
N GLU A 46 17.67 14.17 18.00
CA GLU A 46 17.60 14.77 16.67
C GLU A 46 17.23 16.24 16.78
N ASP A 47 17.91 17.09 16.02
CA ASP A 47 17.55 18.50 15.91
C ASP A 47 16.17 18.64 15.27
N ALA A 48 15.35 19.56 15.78
CA ALA A 48 14.04 19.88 15.21
C ALA A 48 14.16 20.45 13.78
N GLU A 49 15.28 21.09 13.45
CA GLU A 49 15.56 21.62 12.11
C GLU A 49 15.82 20.50 11.09
N TYR A 50 15.21 20.61 9.90
CA TYR A 50 15.35 19.63 8.83
C TYR A 50 15.39 20.31 7.45
N VAL A 51 16.03 19.65 6.51
CA VAL A 51 16.06 20.04 5.09
C VAL A 51 14.96 19.28 4.34
N ARG A 52 14.05 20.01 3.69
CA ARG A 52 12.99 19.42 2.84
C ARG A 52 13.61 18.79 1.60
N ARG A 53 13.26 17.53 1.34
CA ARG A 53 13.72 16.72 0.19
C ARG A 53 12.56 16.32 -0.73
N GLY A 54 11.42 17.01 -0.63
CA GLY A 54 10.21 16.72 -1.40
C GLY A 54 9.28 15.75 -0.68
N THR A 55 8.55 14.96 -1.47
CA THR A 55 7.54 14.00 -1.00
C THR A 55 7.64 12.71 -1.79
N ALA A 56 7.18 11.62 -1.20
CA ALA A 56 6.95 10.33 -1.83
C ALA A 56 5.49 9.93 -1.67
N ASN A 57 5.00 9.14 -2.62
CA ASN A 57 3.74 8.43 -2.55
C ASN A 57 3.98 6.99 -2.09
N LEU A 58 3.01 6.45 -1.36
CA LEU A 58 2.97 5.08 -0.87
C LEU A 58 1.70 4.43 -1.39
N PHE A 59 1.82 3.38 -2.20
CA PHE A 59 0.70 2.47 -2.44
C PHE A 59 0.77 1.36 -1.41
N LEU A 60 -0.36 1.05 -0.79
CA LEU A 60 -0.49 -0.06 0.14
C LEU A 60 -1.59 -0.99 -0.35
N TRP A 61 -1.31 -2.29 -0.32
CA TRP A 61 -2.33 -3.31 -0.43
C TRP A 61 -2.27 -4.27 0.76
N CYS A 62 -3.41 -4.82 1.14
CA CYS A 62 -3.47 -5.91 2.09
C CYS A 62 -4.56 -6.91 1.70
N ALA A 63 -4.29 -8.20 1.87
CA ALA A 63 -5.29 -9.26 1.84
C ALA A 63 -5.60 -9.64 3.30
N PRO A 64 -6.54 -8.95 3.97
CA PRO A 64 -6.71 -9.03 5.41
C PRO A 64 -7.01 -10.45 5.92
N LEU A 65 -7.79 -11.20 5.14
CA LEU A 65 -8.18 -12.57 5.47
C LEU A 65 -7.06 -13.59 5.27
N LEU A 66 -6.08 -13.29 4.42
CA LEU A 66 -4.89 -14.12 4.21
C LEU A 66 -3.76 -13.74 5.16
N GLY A 67 -3.80 -12.54 5.74
CA GLY A 67 -2.70 -12.00 6.51
C GLY A 67 -1.50 -11.74 5.61
N GLU A 68 -1.74 -11.13 4.45
CA GLU A 68 -0.70 -10.70 3.52
C GLU A 68 -0.84 -9.21 3.23
N ARG A 69 0.29 -8.53 3.02
CA ARG A 69 0.32 -7.11 2.64
C ARG A 69 1.61 -6.75 1.93
N GLY A 70 1.62 -5.59 1.31
CA GLY A 70 2.80 -4.99 0.74
C GLY A 70 2.60 -3.51 0.49
N GLY A 71 3.73 -2.81 0.31
CA GLY A 71 3.74 -1.41 -0.07
C GLY A 71 4.70 -1.15 -1.22
N ALA A 72 4.40 -0.15 -2.04
CA ALA A 72 5.27 0.37 -3.08
C ALA A 72 5.46 1.88 -2.87
N VAL A 73 6.71 2.34 -2.95
CA VAL A 73 7.06 3.75 -2.83
C VAL A 73 7.31 4.30 -4.22
N THR A 74 6.66 5.40 -4.55
CA THR A 74 6.79 6.06 -5.86
C THR A 74 6.99 7.55 -5.68
N GLU A 75 7.61 8.22 -6.65
CA GLU A 75 7.74 9.69 -6.61
C GLU A 75 6.36 10.36 -6.67
N ARG A 76 5.44 9.80 -7.47
CA ARG A 76 4.15 10.38 -7.79
C ARG A 76 3.03 9.36 -7.69
N ARG A 77 1.81 9.89 -7.67
CA ARG A 77 0.56 9.13 -7.75
C ARG A 77 -0.14 9.44 -9.07
N THR A 78 0.42 8.95 -10.18
CA THR A 78 -0.23 9.08 -11.50
C THR A 78 -1.18 7.90 -11.78
N ARG A 79 -1.98 8.00 -12.85
CA ARG A 79 -2.77 6.84 -13.32
C ARG A 79 -1.88 5.70 -13.80
N VAL A 80 -0.73 6.02 -14.38
CA VAL A 80 0.26 5.03 -14.84
C VAL A 80 0.85 4.28 -13.64
N ASP A 81 1.26 5.00 -12.60
CA ASP A 81 1.78 4.37 -11.38
C ASP A 81 0.74 3.42 -10.74
N GLN A 82 -0.53 3.84 -10.73
CA GLN A 82 -1.63 3.01 -10.25
C GLN A 82 -1.83 1.76 -11.11
N ALA A 83 -1.79 1.89 -12.44
CA ALA A 83 -1.91 0.75 -13.34
C ALA A 83 -0.78 -0.27 -13.13
N HIS A 84 0.44 0.21 -12.88
CA HIS A 84 1.56 -0.66 -12.51
C HIS A 84 1.35 -1.35 -11.16
N ALA A 85 0.83 -0.65 -10.15
CA ALA A 85 0.52 -1.28 -8.85
C ALA A 85 -0.58 -2.36 -8.97
N VAL A 86 -1.59 -2.15 -9.82
CA VAL A 86 -2.61 -3.16 -10.14
C VAL A 86 -2.00 -4.34 -10.89
N ARG A 87 -1.11 -4.10 -11.85
CA ARG A 87 -0.40 -5.16 -12.55
C ARG A 87 0.45 -6.00 -11.59
N ASP A 88 1.16 -5.37 -10.66
CA ASP A 88 1.94 -6.09 -9.64
C ASP A 88 1.05 -6.97 -8.75
N LEU A 89 -0.15 -6.48 -8.41
CA LEU A 89 -1.13 -7.27 -7.67
C LEU A 89 -1.50 -8.55 -8.43
N VAL A 90 -1.72 -8.44 -9.74
CA VAL A 90 -2.12 -9.55 -10.61
C VAL A 90 -0.97 -10.50 -10.94
N ASP A 91 0.19 -9.98 -11.33
CA ASP A 91 1.29 -10.75 -11.90
C ASP A 91 2.26 -11.26 -10.84
N ILE A 92 2.42 -10.55 -9.72
CA ILE A 92 3.44 -10.83 -8.71
C ILE A 92 2.80 -11.33 -7.42
N ARG A 93 1.75 -10.67 -6.93
CA ARG A 93 1.17 -10.98 -5.61
C ARG A 93 0.19 -12.14 -5.67
N PHE A 94 -0.66 -12.16 -6.69
CA PHE A 94 -1.69 -13.19 -6.85
C PHE A 94 -1.71 -13.80 -8.28
N PRO A 95 -0.56 -14.32 -8.78
CA PRO A 95 -0.49 -14.88 -10.14
C PRO A 95 -1.44 -16.06 -10.35
N GLU A 96 -1.63 -16.89 -9.33
CA GLU A 96 -2.48 -18.09 -9.37
C GLU A 96 -3.95 -17.81 -9.03
N ALA A 97 -4.30 -16.58 -8.64
CA ALA A 97 -5.70 -16.24 -8.39
C ALA A 97 -6.48 -16.26 -9.71
N ALA A 98 -7.62 -16.95 -9.70
CA ALA A 98 -8.56 -16.96 -10.81
C ALA A 98 -9.19 -15.58 -11.00
N GLN A 99 -9.45 -14.90 -9.88
CA GLN A 99 -9.95 -13.53 -9.84
C GLN A 99 -9.51 -12.89 -8.53
N ILE A 100 -9.25 -11.59 -8.49
CA ILE A 100 -8.93 -10.83 -7.28
C ILE A 100 -10.13 -9.93 -7.02
N ALA A 101 -10.51 -9.73 -5.75
CA ALA A 101 -11.62 -8.86 -5.37
C ALA A 101 -11.10 -7.61 -4.64
N PRO A 102 -10.66 -6.54 -5.34
CA PRO A 102 -10.22 -5.31 -4.72
C PRO A 102 -11.38 -4.55 -4.07
N VAL A 103 -11.23 -4.16 -2.81
CA VAL A 103 -12.08 -3.18 -2.12
C VAL A 103 -11.33 -1.86 -2.03
N LEU A 104 -11.97 -0.78 -2.49
CA LEU A 104 -11.35 0.52 -2.74
C LEU A 104 -12.32 1.66 -2.38
N ASP A 105 -11.83 2.78 -1.85
CA ASP A 105 -12.69 3.92 -1.51
C ASP A 105 -12.90 4.90 -2.69
N ASN A 106 -11.87 5.69 -3.02
CA ASN A 106 -11.81 6.73 -4.04
C ASN A 106 -10.75 6.40 -5.10
N PHE A 107 -10.18 5.20 -5.03
CA PHE A 107 -9.24 4.70 -6.03
C PHE A 107 -9.92 4.75 -7.39
N ASN A 108 -9.25 5.34 -8.39
CA ASN A 108 -9.80 5.62 -9.71
C ASN A 108 -9.35 4.61 -10.80
N PRO A 109 -9.34 3.28 -10.60
CA PRO A 109 -9.32 2.30 -11.67
C PRO A 109 -10.75 1.90 -12.06
N HIS A 110 -11.75 2.74 -11.77
CA HIS A 110 -13.15 2.54 -12.14
C HIS A 110 -13.34 2.31 -13.64
N ASP A 111 -12.31 2.61 -14.43
CA ASP A 111 -12.32 2.59 -15.86
C ASP A 111 -11.11 1.78 -16.36
N PRO A 112 -11.33 0.79 -17.24
CA PRO A 112 -10.27 0.23 -18.09
C PRO A 112 -9.36 1.29 -18.72
N ALA A 113 -9.80 2.55 -18.87
CA ALA A 113 -8.98 3.68 -19.30
C ALA A 113 -7.76 3.94 -18.40
N ALA A 114 -7.83 3.70 -17.09
CA ALA A 114 -6.68 3.85 -16.20
C ALA A 114 -5.57 2.85 -16.55
N LEU A 115 -5.95 1.60 -16.82
CA LEU A 115 -5.03 0.57 -17.32
C LEU A 115 -4.58 0.86 -18.76
N SER A 116 -5.49 1.32 -19.61
CA SER A 116 -5.20 1.68 -21.01
C SER A 116 -4.26 2.87 -21.14
N ALA A 117 -4.15 3.72 -20.11
CA ALA A 117 -3.17 4.80 -20.07
C ALA A 117 -1.73 4.27 -19.93
N ALA A 118 -1.54 3.05 -19.42
CA ALA A 118 -0.24 2.45 -19.18
C ALA A 118 0.05 1.25 -20.10
N PHE A 119 -0.97 0.53 -20.56
CA PHE A 119 -0.83 -0.76 -21.23
C PHE A 119 -1.60 -0.85 -22.56
N PRO A 120 -1.12 -1.69 -23.51
CA PRO A 120 -1.84 -1.94 -24.75
C PRO A 120 -3.16 -2.69 -24.48
N PRO A 121 -4.14 -2.64 -25.41
CA PRO A 121 -5.49 -3.18 -25.19
C PRO A 121 -5.54 -4.64 -24.73
N ALA A 122 -4.67 -5.51 -25.26
CA ALA A 122 -4.61 -6.92 -24.88
C ALA A 122 -4.22 -7.10 -23.40
N GLU A 123 -3.26 -6.30 -22.93
CA GLU A 123 -2.78 -6.35 -21.54
C GLU A 123 -3.79 -5.70 -20.60
N THR A 124 -4.38 -4.56 -20.98
CA THR A 124 -5.49 -3.96 -20.23
C THR A 124 -6.62 -4.96 -20.01
N LYS A 125 -7.03 -5.67 -21.07
CA LYS A 125 -8.10 -6.67 -20.98
C LYS A 125 -7.70 -7.82 -20.04
N ARG A 126 -6.48 -8.35 -20.17
CA ARG A 126 -5.98 -9.44 -19.32
C ARG A 126 -6.01 -9.06 -17.84
N LEU A 127 -5.56 -7.85 -17.52
CA LEU A 127 -5.57 -7.34 -16.15
C LEU A 127 -7.01 -7.12 -15.66
N TRP A 128 -7.85 -6.46 -16.46
CA TRP A 128 -9.24 -6.17 -16.11
C TRP A 128 -10.07 -7.43 -15.86
N ASP A 129 -9.93 -8.45 -16.70
CA ASP A 129 -10.68 -9.71 -16.58
C ASP A 129 -10.37 -10.45 -15.27
N LYS A 130 -9.21 -10.21 -14.66
CA LYS A 130 -8.82 -10.78 -13.36
C LYS A 130 -9.36 -10.00 -12.16
N LEU A 131 -10.02 -8.86 -12.32
CA LEU A 131 -10.44 -8.00 -11.21
C LEU A 131 -11.96 -7.98 -11.05
N GLU A 132 -12.44 -8.29 -9.85
CA GLU A 132 -13.81 -8.04 -9.38
C GLU A 132 -13.78 -6.82 -8.46
N ILE A 133 -13.88 -5.63 -9.04
CA ILE A 133 -13.67 -4.39 -8.29
C ILE A 133 -14.91 -4.02 -7.47
N HIS A 134 -14.71 -3.69 -6.20
CA HIS A 134 -15.74 -3.28 -5.25
C HIS A 134 -15.42 -1.89 -4.68
N HIS A 135 -16.40 -0.97 -4.77
CA HIS A 135 -16.23 0.43 -4.35
C HIS A 135 -16.99 0.76 -3.08
N THR A 136 -16.32 1.44 -2.15
CA THR A 136 -16.92 1.96 -0.93
C THR A 136 -16.83 3.48 -0.87
N HIS A 137 -17.93 4.15 -0.56
CA HIS A 137 -17.89 5.59 -0.24
C HIS A 137 -17.59 5.85 1.26
N GLY A 138 -17.36 4.78 2.03
CA GLY A 138 -16.98 4.83 3.43
C GLY A 138 -15.55 4.33 3.60
N SER A 139 -14.65 5.27 3.90
CA SER A 139 -13.25 5.04 4.27
C SER A 139 -13.08 3.94 5.34
N TRP A 140 -13.98 3.95 6.33
CA TRP A 140 -14.05 2.95 7.41
C TRP A 140 -14.33 1.51 6.97
N LEU A 141 -14.75 1.27 5.71
CA LEU A 141 -14.90 -0.08 5.14
C LEU A 141 -13.66 -0.54 4.36
N ASN A 142 -12.67 0.32 4.16
CA ASN A 142 -11.42 -0.04 3.49
C ASN A 142 -10.35 -0.42 4.54
N VAL A 143 -10.11 -1.71 4.74
CA VAL A 143 -9.13 -2.19 5.74
C VAL A 143 -7.70 -1.72 5.43
N ALA A 144 -7.41 -1.31 4.21
CA ALA A 144 -6.12 -0.70 3.87
C ALA A 144 -5.84 0.58 4.67
N GLU A 145 -6.84 1.35 5.06
CA GLU A 145 -6.67 2.53 5.92
C GLU A 145 -6.15 2.15 7.32
N ILE A 146 -6.64 1.04 7.88
CA ILE A 146 -6.18 0.52 9.17
C ILE A 146 -4.71 0.09 9.07
N GLU A 147 -4.33 -0.56 7.96
CA GLU A 147 -2.95 -0.95 7.71
C GLU A 147 -2.04 0.26 7.43
N LEU A 148 -2.50 1.29 6.72
CA LEU A 148 -1.77 2.57 6.58
C LEU A 148 -1.56 3.23 7.94
N SER A 149 -2.56 3.19 8.81
CA SER A 149 -2.46 3.70 10.18
C SER A 149 -1.41 2.92 11.00
N ALA A 150 -1.35 1.59 10.84
CA ALA A 150 -0.32 0.75 11.44
C ALA A 150 1.08 1.05 10.89
N LEU A 151 1.23 1.18 9.57
CA LEU A 151 2.46 1.58 8.90
C LEU A 151 2.93 2.96 9.40
N GLY A 152 2.00 3.90 9.53
CA GLY A 152 2.21 5.23 10.08
C GLY A 152 2.90 5.20 11.44
N ARG A 153 2.33 4.46 12.39
CA ARG A 153 2.85 4.34 13.75
C ARG A 153 4.11 3.50 13.88
N GLN A 154 4.24 2.44 13.08
CA GLN A 154 5.29 1.43 13.27
C GLN A 154 6.54 1.68 12.42
N CYS A 155 6.43 2.47 11.35
CA CYS A 155 7.51 2.66 10.39
C CYS A 155 7.71 4.13 10.01
N LEU A 156 6.61 4.86 9.76
CA LEU A 156 6.70 6.20 9.18
C LEU A 156 6.86 7.32 10.21
N ASP A 157 6.80 7.03 11.51
CA ASP A 157 6.99 8.03 12.58
C ASP A 157 8.47 8.39 12.81
N ARG A 158 9.17 8.67 11.71
CA ARG A 158 10.55 9.17 11.67
C ARG A 158 10.84 9.89 10.36
N ARG A 159 12.05 10.44 10.24
CA ARG A 159 12.54 11.10 9.02
C ARG A 159 13.09 10.06 8.04
N PHE A 160 12.94 10.37 6.76
CA PHE A 160 13.51 9.64 5.64
C PHE A 160 14.11 10.67 4.69
N ALA A 161 15.40 10.55 4.38
CA ALA A 161 16.08 11.54 3.57
C ALA A 161 15.81 11.36 2.07
N ASP A 162 15.59 10.12 1.65
CA ASP A 162 15.35 9.72 0.26
C ASP A 162 14.32 8.59 0.16
N GLN A 163 13.92 8.28 -1.08
CA GLN A 163 12.87 7.31 -1.38
C GLN A 163 13.35 5.87 -1.22
N ASP A 164 14.63 5.59 -1.44
CA ASP A 164 15.17 4.23 -1.40
C ASP A 164 15.19 3.71 0.05
N GLU A 165 15.60 4.57 0.99
CA GLU A 165 15.50 4.28 2.43
C GLU A 165 14.05 4.02 2.85
N LEU A 166 13.11 4.86 2.39
CA LEU A 166 11.69 4.70 2.67
C LEU A 166 11.15 3.38 2.11
N ALA A 167 11.53 3.01 0.88
CA ALA A 167 11.11 1.78 0.23
C ALA A 167 11.62 0.54 0.96
N ALA A 168 12.89 0.52 1.34
CA ALA A 168 13.48 -0.58 2.09
C ALA A 168 12.77 -0.80 3.43
N GLU A 169 12.41 0.27 4.12
CA GLU A 169 11.79 0.20 5.45
C GLU A 169 10.31 -0.17 5.40
N VAL A 170 9.57 0.31 4.40
CA VAL A 170 8.20 -0.14 4.11
C VAL A 170 8.19 -1.64 3.77
N ALA A 171 9.14 -2.11 2.96
CA ALA A 171 9.27 -3.53 2.62
C ALA A 171 9.57 -4.37 3.87
N ALA A 172 10.57 -3.98 4.67
CA ALA A 172 10.92 -4.68 5.90
C ALA A 172 9.77 -4.68 6.92
N TRP A 173 8.99 -3.60 7.01
CA TRP A 173 7.78 -3.55 7.83
C TRP A 173 6.72 -4.57 7.35
N ALA A 174 6.47 -4.63 6.05
CA ALA A 174 5.50 -5.56 5.47
C ALA A 174 5.92 -7.02 5.71
N GLU A 175 7.20 -7.35 5.51
CA GLU A 175 7.76 -8.69 5.77
C GLU A 175 7.54 -9.12 7.23
N ARG A 176 7.85 -8.23 8.20
CA ARG A 176 7.63 -8.52 9.62
C ARG A 176 6.17 -8.81 9.94
N ARG A 177 5.24 -8.02 9.38
CA ARG A 177 3.79 -8.23 9.61
C ARG A 177 3.26 -9.49 8.93
N ASN A 178 3.75 -9.79 7.72
CA ASN A 178 3.43 -11.01 6.99
C ASN A 178 3.90 -12.25 7.76
N ALA A 179 5.14 -12.26 8.26
CA ALA A 179 5.69 -13.35 9.07
C ALA A 179 4.91 -13.58 10.37
N ALA A 180 4.36 -12.52 10.97
CA ALA A 180 3.50 -12.60 12.14
C ALA A 180 2.05 -12.99 11.81
N HIS A 181 1.70 -13.19 10.53
CA HIS A 181 0.35 -13.48 10.05
C HIS A 181 -0.72 -12.56 10.64
N ILE A 182 -0.40 -11.27 10.81
CA ILE A 182 -1.36 -10.33 11.39
C ILE A 182 -2.60 -10.28 10.48
N ARG A 183 -3.77 -10.56 11.04
CA ARG A 183 -5.05 -10.40 10.35
C ARG A 183 -5.76 -9.18 10.93
N VAL A 184 -6.37 -8.39 10.06
CA VAL A 184 -7.24 -7.28 10.44
C VAL A 184 -8.63 -7.70 9.99
N ALA A 185 -9.49 -8.03 10.95
CA ALA A 185 -10.86 -8.47 10.73
C ALA A 185 -11.81 -7.47 11.39
#